data_AF-A0A9X2HTK4-F1
#
_entry.id   AF-A0A9X2HTK4-F1
#
_cell.length_a   1.000
_cell.length_b   1.000
_cell.length_c   1.000
_cell.angle_alpha   90.00
_cell.angle_beta   90.00
_cell.angle_gamma   90.00
#
_symmetry.space_group_name_H-M   'P 1'
#
loop_
_entity.id
_entity.type
_entity.pdbx_description
1 polymer ?
#
loop_
_entity_poly.entity_id
_entity_poly.type
_entity_poly.pdbx_seq_one_letter_code
_entity_poly.pdbx_strand_id
1 'polypeptide(L)' 'MSDHDLEYFRQREQDERACAERALDQTARRAHLDLAERYAARLRQKSPAAPMPRPA' A
#
# COMPACT_ATOMS: atom_id res chain seq x y z
N MET A 1 -7.69 -16.16 -0.84
CA MET A 1 -7.73 -14.81 -0.24
C MET A 1 -9.14 -14.31 -0.42
N SER A 2 -9.84 -14.21 0.69
CA SER A 2 -11.24 -13.86 0.81
C SER A 2 -11.41 -12.35 0.72
N ASP A 3 -12.64 -11.87 0.56
CA ASP A 3 -12.97 -10.43 0.56
C ASP A 3 -12.44 -9.70 1.80
N HIS A 4 -12.43 -10.39 2.95
CA HIS A 4 -11.84 -9.92 4.20
C HIS A 4 -10.32 -9.64 4.11
N ASP A 5 -9.57 -10.40 3.30
CA ASP A 5 -8.14 -10.15 3.08
C ASP A 5 -7.93 -8.84 2.31
N LEU A 6 -8.83 -8.51 1.37
CA LEU A 6 -8.74 -7.27 0.57
C LEU A 6 -9.06 -6.05 1.43
N GLU A 7 -10.10 -6.12 2.25
CA GLU A 7 -10.42 -5.05 3.19
C GLU A 7 -9.29 -4.85 4.20
N TYR A 8 -8.72 -5.93 4.72
CA TYR A 8 -7.54 -5.90 5.58
C TYR A 8 -6.36 -5.19 4.89
N PHE A 9 -6.00 -5.57 3.66
CA PHE A 9 -4.88 -4.94 2.96
C PHE A 9 -5.15 -3.47 2.61
N ARG A 10 -6.40 -3.10 2.31
CA ARG A 10 -6.79 -1.69 2.10
C ARG A 10 -6.65 -0.86 3.37
N GLN A 11 -7.17 -1.36 4.50
CA GLN A 11 -7.05 -0.65 5.77
C GLN A 11 -5.58 -0.49 6.17
N ARG A 12 -4.79 -1.56 6.05
CA ARG A 12 -3.35 -1.52 6.36
C ARG A 12 -2.59 -0.54 5.47
N GLU A 13 -2.88 -0.48 4.17
CA GLU A 13 -2.26 0.50 3.28
C GLU A 13 -2.47 1.94 3.75
N GLN A 14 -3.68 2.27 4.18
CA GLN A 14 -4.02 3.60 4.70
C GLN A 14 -3.33 3.88 6.03
N ASP A 15 -3.33 2.91 6.95
CA ASP A 15 -2.67 3.05 8.26
C ASP A 15 -1.17 3.28 8.10
N GLU A 16 -0.50 2.53 7.23
CA GLU A 16 0.94 2.70 6.98
C GLU A 16 1.24 4.07 6.34
N ARG A 17 0.38 4.56 5.45
CA ARG A 17 0.54 5.93 4.91
C ARG A 17 0.37 6.99 5.99
N ALA A 18 -0.63 6.87 6.84
CA ALA A 18 -0.82 7.79 7.96
C ALA A 18 0.37 7.75 8.94
N CYS A 19 0.94 6.57 9.19
CA CYS A 19 2.17 6.43 9.97
C CYS A 19 3.36 7.11 9.27
N ALA A 20 3.51 6.95 7.96
CA ALA A 20 4.57 7.61 7.19
C ALA A 20 4.48 9.15 7.24
N GLU A 21 3.27 9.71 7.20
CA GLU A 21 3.04 11.15 7.29
C GLU A 21 3.39 11.70 8.67
N ARG A 22 3.14 10.92 9.72
CA ARG A 22 3.42 11.31 11.12
C ARG A 22 4.84 11.00 11.58
N ALA A 23 5.57 10.17 10.83
CA ALA A 23 6.92 9.78 11.17
C ALA A 23 7.90 10.95 11.02
N LEU A 24 8.55 11.31 12.14
CA LEU A 24 9.62 12.32 12.16
C LEU A 24 10.95 11.77 11.64
N ASP A 25 11.15 10.45 11.78
CA ASP A 25 12.33 9.76 11.28
C ASP A 25 12.17 9.37 9.80
N GLN A 26 13.16 9.75 8.98
CA GLN A 26 13.11 9.52 7.54
C GLN A 26 13.20 8.03 7.18
N THR A 27 13.87 7.22 8.00
CA THR A 27 13.99 5.76 7.79
C THR A 27 12.67 5.08 8.12
N ALA A 28 12.04 5.44 9.24
CA ALA A 28 10.71 4.97 9.63
C ALA A 28 9.66 5.36 8.59
N ARG A 29 9.69 6.62 8.11
CA ARG A 29 8.82 7.07 7.02
C ARG A 29 8.97 6.22 5.76
N ARG A 30 10.21 5.93 5.35
CA ARG A 30 10.48 5.07 4.18
C ARG A 30 9.98 3.64 4.39
N ALA A 31 10.17 3.08 5.58
CA ALA A 31 9.68 1.73 5.90
C ALA A 31 8.15 1.64 5.84
N HIS A 32 7.44 2.63 6.38
CA HIS A 32 5.99 2.71 6.32
C HIS A 32 5.48 2.87 4.87
N LEU A 33 6.16 3.69 4.04
CA LEU A 33 5.81 3.82 2.63
C LEU A 33 6.02 2.52 1.84
N ASP A 34 7.15 1.83 2.04
CA ASP A 34 7.43 0.55 1.39
C ASP A 34 6.38 -0.52 1.77
N LEU A 35 5.95 -0.55 3.05
CA LEU A 35 4.87 -1.42 3.49
C LEU A 35 3.53 -1.08 2.82
N ALA A 36 3.16 0.21 2.77
CA ALA A 36 1.96 0.67 2.09
C ALA A 36 1.96 0.28 0.60
N GLU A 37 3.10 0.42 -0.09
CA GLU A 37 3.24 0.04 -1.49
C GLU A 37 3.08 -1.48 -1.71
N ARG A 38 3.60 -2.30 -0.80
CA ARG A 38 3.42 -3.76 -0.85
C ARG A 38 1.96 -4.16 -0.66
N TYR A 39 1.23 -3.51 0.25
CA TYR A 39 -0.21 -3.74 0.42
C TYR A 39 -0.99 -3.29 -0.83
N ALA A 40 -0.69 -2.12 -1.38
CA ALA A 40 -1.29 -1.65 -2.64
C ALA A 40 -1.00 -2.59 -3.82
N ALA A 41 0.21 -3.15 -3.91
CA ALA A 41 0.56 -4.11 -4.95
C ALA A 41 -0.26 -5.41 -4.83
N ARG A 42 -0.48 -5.91 -3.61
CA ARG A 42 -1.35 -7.08 -3.37
C ARG A 42 -2.80 -6.82 -3.73
N LEU A 43 -3.31 -5.61 -3.49
CA LEU A 43 -4.65 -5.19 -3.92
C LEU A 43 -4.74 -5.16 -5.45
N ARG A 44 -3.76 -4.56 -6.13
CA ARG A 44 -3.70 -4.49 -7.61
C ARG A 44 -3.58 -5.85 -8.28
N GLN A 45 -2.86 -6.79 -7.68
CA GLN A 45 -2.76 -8.16 -8.19
C GLN A 45 -4.09 -8.92 -8.10
N LYS A 46 -5.04 -8.46 -7.28
CA LYS A 46 -6.36 -9.10 -7.10
C LYS A 46 -7.48 -8.42 -7.86
N SER A 47 -7.46 -7.09 -7.99
CA SER A 47 -8.37 -6.38 -8.88
C SER A 47 -7.83 -6.45 -10.31
N PRO A 48 -8.48 -7.12 -11.28
CA PRO A 48 -8.03 -7.16 -12.68
C PRO A 48 -8.17 -5.82 -13.42
N ALA A 49 -8.19 -4.69 -12.71
CA ALA A 49 -8.24 -3.35 -13.28
C ALA A 49 -6.82 -2.89 -13.67
N ALA A 50 -6.40 -3.40 -14.83
CA ALA A 50 -5.46 -2.85 -15.82
C ALA A 50 -4.05 -2.38 -15.37
N PRO A 51 -2.99 -2.74 -16.13
CA PRO A 51 -1.68 -2.13 -15.97
C PRO A 51 -1.74 -0.66 -16.41
N MET A 52 -1.37 0.26 -15.51
CA MET A 52 -1.09 1.64 -15.92
C MET A 52 0.19 1.67 -16.79
N PRO A 53 0.20 2.44 -17.89
CA PRO A 53 1.37 2.55 -18.75
C PRO A 53 2.47 3.37 -18.05
N ARG A 54 3.72 2.94 -18.23
CA ARG A 54 4.92 3.64 -17.76
C ARG A 54 5.05 4.96 -18.56
N PRO A 55 5.44 6.09 -17.94
CA PRO A 55 5.71 7.31 -18.68
C PRO A 55 6.97 7.13 -19.54
N ALA A 56 6.91 7.67 -20.77
CA ALA A 56 8.02 7.77 -21.71
C ALA A 56 8.96 8.92 -21.34
#